data_AF-A0A432SB06-F1
#
_entry.id   AF-A0A432SB06-F1
#
_cell.length_a   1.000
_cell.length_b   1.000
_cell.length_c   1.000
_cell.angle_alpha   90.00
_cell.angle_beta   90.00
_cell.angle_gamma   90.00
#
_symmetry.space_group_name_H-M   'P 1'
#
loop_
_entity.id
_entity.type
_entity.pdbx_description
1 polymer ?
#
loop_
_entity_poly.entity_id
_entity_poly.type
_entity_poly.pdbx_seq_one_letter_code
_entity_poly.pdbx_strand_id
1 'polypeptide(L)'
;MELSFQTILFIIGGIVIGWFLSFIKSRFEVAKYKKEIKEYKEHLNRQMKITNDGTKAQEDELNKLKKENENFRISVQTLGQKPGRAELKLLNIYDNALRKMQMHAPGFSSAWEISLQEAEAEYVANETGLKSIIKRVFKPSLSQSIEQAPKEISDLA
;
A
#
# COMPACT_ATOMS: atom_id res chain seq x y z
N MET A 1 -47.02 74.11 -34.77
CA MET A 1 -47.47 73.15 -33.75
C MET A 1 -46.87 73.59 -32.43
N GLU A 2 -47.63 74.36 -31.65
CA GLU A 2 -47.22 74.79 -30.31
C GLU A 2 -47.28 73.57 -29.38
N LEU A 3 -46.11 73.11 -28.89
CA LEU A 3 -46.07 72.09 -27.86
C LEU A 3 -46.59 72.70 -26.55
N SER A 4 -47.82 72.35 -26.17
CA SER A 4 -48.42 72.78 -24.90
C SER A 4 -47.53 72.36 -23.74
N PHE A 5 -47.30 73.26 -22.78
CA PHE A 5 -46.51 73.01 -21.57
C PHE A 5 -46.92 71.72 -20.82
N GLN A 6 -48.21 71.36 -20.87
CA GLN A 6 -48.73 70.14 -20.26
C GLN A 6 -48.19 68.86 -20.93
N THR A 7 -48.02 68.84 -22.26
CA THR A 7 -47.50 67.66 -22.96
C THR A 7 -46.02 67.43 -22.64
N ILE A 8 -45.25 68.51 -22.49
CA ILE A 8 -43.85 68.46 -22.06
C ILE A 8 -43.74 67.88 -20.64
N LEU A 9 -44.60 68.32 -19.71
CA LEU A 9 -44.63 67.77 -18.34
C LEU A 9 -44.96 66.28 -18.29
N PHE A 10 -45.92 65.81 -19.10
CA PHE A 10 -46.24 64.37 -19.16
C PHE A 10 -45.10 63.53 -19.73
N ILE A 11 -44.39 64.03 -20.75
CA ILE A 11 -43.23 63.35 -21.33
C ILE A 11 -42.10 63.24 -20.30
N ILE A 12 -41.79 64.33 -19.59
CA ILE A 12 -40.77 64.34 -18.54
C ILE A 12 -41.16 63.40 -17.40
N GLY A 13 -42.43 63.41 -16.97
CA GLY A 13 -42.94 62.49 -15.95
C GLY A 13 -42.76 61.03 -16.34
N GLY A 14 -43.07 60.66 -17.59
CA GLY A 14 -42.87 59.31 -18.11
C GLY A 14 -41.40 58.88 -18.11
N ILE A 15 -40.48 59.77 -18.48
CA ILE A 15 -39.03 59.50 -18.46
C ILE A 15 -38.53 59.29 -17.04
N VAL A 16 -38.95 60.13 -16.08
CA VAL A 16 -38.55 60.02 -14.67
C VAL A 16 -39.05 58.71 -14.07
N ILE A 17 -40.30 58.32 -14.35
CA ILE A 17 -40.87 57.06 -13.86
C ILE A 17 -40.16 55.86 -14.49
N GLY A 18 -39.89 55.89 -15.81
CA GLY A 18 -39.15 54.84 -16.50
C GLY A 18 -37.73 54.67 -15.95
N TRP A 19 -37.04 55.79 -15.70
CA TRP A 19 -35.71 55.78 -15.07
C TRP A 19 -35.75 55.22 -13.65
N PHE A 20 -36.72 55.64 -12.85
CA PHE A 20 -36.87 55.18 -11.47
C PHE A 20 -37.14 53.67 -11.37
N LEU A 21 -38.05 53.14 -12.20
CA LEU A 21 -38.34 51.71 -12.26
C LEU A 21 -37.14 50.88 -12.75
N SER A 22 -36.41 51.39 -13.75
CA SER A 22 -35.19 50.76 -14.25
C SER A 22 -34.09 50.74 -13.18
N PHE A 23 -33.90 51.84 -12.47
CA PHE A 23 -32.94 51.96 -11.37
C PHE A 23 -33.24 50.96 -10.25
N ILE A 24 -34.50 50.84 -9.86
CA ILE A 24 -34.92 49.87 -8.82
C ILE A 24 -34.64 48.44 -9.26
N LYS A 25 -35.05 48.04 -10.48
CA LYS A 25 -34.80 46.69 -11.00
C LYS A 25 -33.31 46.37 -11.04
N SER A 26 -32.50 47.29 -11.56
CA SER A 26 -31.04 47.13 -11.65
C SER A 26 -30.40 46.93 -10.27
N ARG A 27 -30.84 47.66 -9.24
CA ARG A 27 -30.31 47.51 -7.89
C ARG A 27 -30.63 46.14 -7.28
N PHE A 28 -31.84 45.61 -7.51
CA PHE A 28 -32.20 44.27 -7.06
C PHE A 28 -31.41 43.17 -7.78
N GLU A 29 -31.20 43.31 -9.09
CA GLU A 29 -30.47 42.34 -9.90
C GLU A 29 -28.98 42.30 -9.54
N VAL A 30 -28.36 43.47 -9.38
CA VAL A 30 -26.98 43.58 -8.87
C VAL A 30 -26.86 42.99 -7.46
N ALA A 31 -27.84 43.21 -6.59
CA ALA A 31 -27.83 42.62 -5.25
C ALA A 31 -27.92 41.09 -5.28
N LYS A 32 -28.72 40.50 -6.18
CA LYS A 32 -28.80 39.05 -6.38
C LYS A 32 -27.48 38.47 -6.86
N TYR A 33 -26.90 39.02 -7.93
CA TYR A 33 -25.60 38.54 -8.44
C TYR A 33 -24.48 38.68 -7.40
N LYS A 34 -24.49 39.77 -6.62
CA LYS A 34 -23.49 39.95 -5.56
C LYS A 34 -23.66 38.93 -4.43
N LYS A 35 -24.90 38.52 -4.13
CA LYS A 35 -25.19 37.44 -3.17
C LYS A 35 -24.72 36.09 -3.71
N GLU A 36 -25.05 35.77 -4.96
CA GLU A 36 -24.63 34.52 -5.62
C GLU A 36 -23.09 34.41 -5.69
N ILE A 37 -22.39 35.48 -6.08
CA ILE A 37 -20.93 35.51 -6.09
C ILE A 37 -20.35 35.28 -4.69
N LYS A 38 -20.98 35.85 -3.65
CA LYS A 38 -20.54 35.64 -2.27
C LYS A 38 -20.72 34.18 -1.85
N GLU A 39 -21.87 33.58 -2.16
CA GLU A 39 -22.16 32.19 -1.87
C GLU A 39 -21.21 31.24 -2.61
N TYR A 40 -20.90 31.49 -3.89
CA TYR A 40 -19.93 30.71 -4.64
C TYR A 40 -18.52 30.82 -4.07
N LYS A 41 -18.07 32.02 -3.68
CA LYS A 41 -16.78 32.21 -3.02
C LYS A 41 -16.72 31.47 -1.68
N GLU A 42 -17.79 31.50 -0.91
CA GLU A 42 -17.87 30.80 0.37
C GLU A 42 -17.85 29.28 0.17
N HIS A 43 -18.61 28.75 -0.78
CA HIS A 43 -18.57 27.33 -1.15
C HIS A 43 -17.18 26.90 -1.62
N LEU A 44 -16.53 27.70 -2.46
CA LEU A 44 -15.17 27.40 -2.93
C LEU A 44 -14.17 27.37 -1.78
N ASN A 45 -14.21 28.36 -0.88
CA ASN A 45 -13.35 28.39 0.29
C ASN A 45 -13.60 27.20 1.21
N ARG A 46 -14.86 26.80 1.40
CA ARG A 46 -15.22 25.63 2.19
C ARG A 46 -14.67 24.35 1.56
N GLN A 47 -14.83 24.18 0.25
CA GLN A 47 -14.29 23.03 -0.48
C GLN A 47 -12.77 23.00 -0.44
N MET A 48 -12.10 24.14 -0.65
CA MET A 48 -10.64 24.22 -0.56
C MET A 48 -10.14 23.88 0.84
N LYS A 49 -10.83 24.35 1.89
CA LYS A 49 -10.50 24.00 3.28
C LYS A 49 -10.69 22.50 3.54
N ILE A 50 -11.81 21.92 3.11
CA ILE A 50 -12.08 20.47 3.28
C ILE A 50 -11.03 19.64 2.54
N THR A 51 -10.71 19.98 1.28
CA THR A 51 -9.70 19.28 0.50
C THR A 51 -8.34 19.40 1.15
N ASN A 52 -7.94 20.60 1.60
CA ASN A 52 -6.64 20.80 2.26
C ASN A 52 -6.55 20.02 3.58
N ASP A 53 -7.60 20.06 4.41
CA ASP A 53 -7.66 19.30 5.66
C ASP A 53 -7.59 17.78 5.39
N GLY A 54 -8.29 17.28 4.36
CA GLY A 54 -8.23 15.89 3.93
C GLY A 54 -6.87 15.47 3.36
N THR A 55 -6.25 16.30 2.53
CA THR A 55 -4.90 16.07 1.99
C THR A 55 -3.87 16.03 3.11
N LYS A 56 -3.93 16.94 4.07
CA LYS A 56 -3.03 16.93 5.24
C LYS A 56 -3.17 15.66 6.07
N ALA A 57 -4.40 15.23 6.35
CA ALA A 57 -4.62 13.97 7.07
C ALA A 57 -4.01 12.77 6.33
N GLN A 58 -4.14 12.71 5.01
CA GLN A 58 -3.52 11.66 4.19
C GLN A 58 -1.98 11.74 4.20
N GLU A 59 -1.41 12.94 4.12
CA GLU A 59 0.04 13.13 4.22
C GLU A 59 0.58 12.72 5.60
N ASP A 60 -0.13 13.05 6.67
CA ASP A 60 0.22 12.66 8.04
C ASP A 60 0.16 11.14 8.22
N GLU A 61 -0.87 10.48 7.70
CA GLU A 61 -0.98 9.02 7.69
C GLU A 61 0.16 8.36 6.90
N LEU A 62 0.50 8.88 5.71
CA LEU A 62 1.63 8.39 4.93
C LEU A 62 2.96 8.55 5.66
N ASN A 63 3.18 9.69 6.32
CA ASN A 63 4.39 9.94 7.11
C ASN A 63 4.47 9.00 8.31
N LYS A 64 3.34 8.75 8.99
CA LYS A 64 3.24 7.79 10.09
C LYS A 64 3.55 6.38 9.61
N LEU A 65 2.92 5.93 8.52
CA LEU A 65 3.16 4.59 7.95
C LEU A 65 4.62 4.41 7.51
N LYS A 66 5.22 5.40 6.86
CA LYS A 66 6.65 5.35 6.48
C LYS A 66 7.54 5.19 7.70
N LYS A 67 7.26 5.93 8.78
CA LYS A 67 8.01 5.83 10.04
C LYS A 67 7.83 4.47 10.70
N GLU A 68 6.61 3.96 10.76
CA GLU A 68 6.32 2.62 11.29
C GLU A 68 6.99 1.52 10.46
N ASN A 69 6.96 1.64 9.13
CA ASN A 69 7.61 0.70 8.22
C ASN A 69 9.13 0.65 8.47
N GLU A 70 9.78 1.81 8.59
CA GLU A 70 11.21 1.87 8.92
C GLU A 70 11.51 1.30 10.30
N ASN A 71 10.67 1.60 11.30
CA ASN A 71 10.81 1.02 12.64
C ASN A 71 10.68 -0.51 12.61
N PHE A 72 9.73 -1.05 11.84
CA PHE A 72 9.58 -2.49 11.68
C PHE A 72 10.75 -3.10 10.93
N ARG A 73 11.25 -2.45 9.87
CA ARG A 73 12.45 -2.89 9.14
C ARG A 73 13.65 -3.02 10.08
N ILE A 74 13.90 -1.98 10.89
CA ILE A 74 14.96 -1.99 11.90
C ILE A 74 14.72 -3.06 12.96
N SER A 75 13.48 -3.21 13.43
CA SER A 75 13.11 -4.20 14.44
C SER A 75 13.32 -5.63 13.93
N VAL A 76 12.91 -5.94 12.70
CA VAL A 76 13.14 -7.24 12.05
C VAL A 76 14.65 -7.50 11.89
N GLN A 77 15.41 -6.51 11.42
CA GLN A 77 16.86 -6.63 11.32
C GLN A 77 17.52 -6.86 12.69
N THR A 78 17.04 -6.18 13.73
CA THR A 78 17.57 -6.29 15.10
C THR A 78 17.23 -7.64 15.73
N LEU A 79 16.00 -8.14 15.52
CA LEU A 79 15.57 -9.46 15.99
C LEU A 79 16.41 -10.58 15.36
N GLY A 80 16.77 -10.46 14.07
CA GLY A 80 17.65 -11.42 13.42
C GLY A 80 19.11 -11.40 13.94
N GLN A 81 19.58 -10.26 14.46
CA GLN A 81 20.96 -10.13 14.94
C GLN A 81 21.17 -10.54 16.41
N LYS A 82 20.11 -10.56 17.22
CA LYS A 82 20.20 -10.91 18.64
C LYS A 82 19.34 -12.14 18.93
N PRO A 83 19.89 -13.36 18.77
CA PRO A 83 19.21 -14.54 19.25
C PRO A 83 18.87 -14.36 20.72
N GLY A 84 17.62 -14.65 21.09
CA GLY A 84 17.13 -14.41 22.44
C GLY A 84 17.91 -15.24 23.48
N ARG A 85 17.91 -14.83 24.76
CA ARG A 85 18.52 -15.66 25.83
C ARG A 85 17.92 -17.07 25.89
N ALA A 86 16.66 -17.24 25.48
CA ALA A 86 15.99 -18.53 25.39
C ALA A 86 16.59 -19.43 24.29
N GLU A 87 16.90 -18.88 23.12
CA GLU A 87 17.52 -19.60 22.00
C GLU A 87 18.95 -19.99 22.33
N LEU A 88 19.72 -19.08 22.94
CA LEU A 88 21.07 -19.39 23.42
C LEU A 88 21.07 -20.50 24.49
N LYS A 89 20.11 -20.45 25.43
CA LYS A 89 19.92 -21.52 26.43
C LYS A 89 19.59 -22.85 25.74
N LEU A 90 18.69 -22.83 24.77
CA LEU A 90 18.27 -24.03 24.03
C LEU A 90 19.43 -24.63 23.24
N LEU A 91 20.21 -23.79 22.53
CA LEU A 91 21.42 -24.21 21.82
C LEU A 91 22.42 -24.89 22.76
N ASN A 92 22.64 -24.31 23.95
CA ASN A 92 23.54 -24.89 24.94
C ASN A 92 23.04 -26.23 25.48
N ILE A 93 21.72 -26.39 25.66
CA ILE A 93 21.11 -27.66 26.06
C ILE A 93 21.32 -28.71 24.97
N TYR A 94 21.11 -28.36 23.69
CA TYR A 94 21.34 -29.25 22.57
C TYR A 94 22.81 -29.65 22.41
N ASP A 95 23.77 -28.71 22.53
CA ASP A 95 25.20 -29.02 22.48
C ASP A 95 25.60 -30.01 23.60
N ASN A 96 25.10 -29.79 24.81
CA ASN A 96 25.34 -30.71 25.92
C ASN A 96 24.70 -32.09 25.70
N ALA A 97 23.50 -32.15 25.12
CA ALA A 97 22.85 -33.41 24.79
C ALA A 97 23.63 -34.18 23.70
N LEU A 98 24.11 -33.48 22.67
CA LEU A 98 24.95 -34.02 21.60
C LEU A 98 26.25 -34.63 22.13
N ARG A 99 26.96 -33.89 23.00
CA ARG A 99 28.18 -34.38 23.66
C ARG A 99 27.93 -35.65 24.48
N LYS A 100 26.78 -35.72 25.17
CA LYS A 100 26.39 -36.92 25.93
C LYS A 100 26.07 -38.10 25.00
N MET A 101 25.31 -37.87 23.93
CA MET A 101 25.01 -38.91 22.94
C MET A 101 26.27 -39.48 22.30
N GLN A 102 27.24 -38.63 21.98
CA GLN A 102 28.52 -39.04 21.43
C GLN A 102 29.32 -39.96 22.37
N MET A 103 29.26 -39.74 23.69
CA MET A 103 29.90 -40.62 24.66
C MET A 103 29.21 -41.98 24.79
N HIS A 104 27.92 -42.06 24.49
CA HIS A 104 27.11 -43.28 24.67
C HIS A 104 26.92 -44.11 23.40
N ALA A 105 27.19 -43.56 22.22
CA ALA A 105 26.93 -44.23 20.94
C ALA A 105 28.18 -44.26 20.03
N PRO A 106 28.82 -45.43 19.82
CA PRO A 106 29.93 -45.55 18.87
C PRO A 106 29.46 -45.30 17.44
N GLY A 107 30.21 -44.50 16.67
CA GLY A 107 29.87 -44.13 15.29
C GLY A 107 28.87 -42.97 15.15
N PHE A 108 28.34 -42.43 16.27
CA PHE A 108 27.41 -41.30 16.24
C PHE A 108 28.04 -40.03 15.67
N SER A 109 29.32 -39.75 15.97
CA SER A 109 30.02 -38.56 15.49
C SER A 109 30.04 -38.46 13.96
N SER A 110 30.39 -39.55 13.28
CA SER A 110 30.48 -39.57 11.81
C SER A 110 29.11 -39.46 11.16
N ALA A 111 28.11 -40.14 11.71
CA ALA A 111 26.74 -40.03 11.19
C ALA A 111 26.17 -38.61 11.40
N TRP A 112 26.43 -38.01 12.57
CA TRP A 112 26.00 -36.65 12.88
C TRP A 112 26.68 -35.60 11.98
N GLU A 113 27.99 -35.73 11.73
CA GLU A 113 28.73 -34.79 10.87
C GLU A 113 28.20 -34.80 9.43
N ILE A 114 27.91 -35.99 8.88
CA ILE A 114 27.29 -36.13 7.56
C ILE A 114 25.89 -35.49 7.54
N SER A 115 25.05 -35.79 8.52
CA SER A 115 23.70 -35.21 8.61
C SER A 115 23.73 -33.70 8.85
N LEU A 116 24.72 -33.17 9.58
CA LEU A 116 24.90 -31.73 9.78
C LEU A 116 25.25 -31.05 8.46
N GLN A 117 26.21 -31.60 7.71
CA GLN A 117 26.62 -31.08 6.42
C GLN A 117 25.46 -31.09 5.41
N GLU A 118 24.64 -32.14 5.42
CA GLU A 118 23.43 -32.23 4.60
C GLU A 118 22.39 -31.18 5.00
N ALA A 119 22.14 -31.00 6.30
CA ALA A 119 21.21 -29.99 6.81
C ALA A 119 21.67 -28.55 6.51
N GLU A 120 22.98 -28.26 6.61
CA GLU A 120 23.55 -26.97 6.21
C GLU A 120 23.35 -26.71 4.71
N ALA A 121 23.59 -27.72 3.87
CA ALA A 121 23.38 -27.62 2.43
C ALA A 121 21.90 -27.38 2.07
N GLU A 122 20.96 -28.05 2.76
CA GLU A 122 19.53 -27.82 2.60
C GLU A 122 19.11 -26.42 3.05
N TYR A 123 19.64 -25.94 4.17
CA TYR A 123 19.36 -24.61 4.72
C TYR A 123 19.83 -23.51 3.76
N VAL A 124 21.07 -23.57 3.28
CA VAL A 124 21.63 -22.63 2.30
C VAL A 124 20.82 -22.63 1.00
N ALA A 125 20.40 -23.81 0.53
CA ALA A 125 19.58 -23.94 -0.66
C ALA A 125 18.16 -23.38 -0.50
N ASN A 126 17.63 -23.34 0.73
CA ASN A 126 16.35 -22.71 1.05
C ASN A 126 16.47 -21.19 1.19
N GLU A 127 17.53 -20.68 1.84
CA GLU A 127 17.78 -19.23 1.96
C GLU A 127 18.06 -18.55 0.62
N THR A 128 18.75 -19.21 -0.30
CA THR A 128 19.03 -18.66 -1.64
C THR A 128 17.79 -18.59 -2.54
N GLY A 129 16.63 -19.13 -2.12
CA GLY A 129 15.33 -18.96 -2.81
C GLY A 129 15.22 -19.61 -4.20
N LEU A 130 16.32 -20.12 -4.77
CA LEU A 130 16.36 -20.70 -6.11
C LEU A 130 15.53 -21.98 -6.21
N LYS A 131 15.48 -22.81 -5.16
CA LYS A 131 14.67 -24.04 -5.16
C LYS A 131 13.16 -23.75 -5.28
N SER A 132 12.67 -22.69 -4.65
CA SER A 132 11.26 -22.27 -4.71
C SER A 132 10.86 -21.73 -6.10
N ILE A 133 11.76 -20.96 -6.72
CA ILE A 133 11.56 -20.40 -8.06
C ILE A 133 11.61 -21.49 -9.13
N ILE A 134 12.59 -22.38 -9.07
CA ILE A 134 12.74 -23.51 -10.01
C ILE A 134 11.53 -24.45 -9.91
N LYS A 135 11.06 -24.79 -8.70
CA LYS A 135 9.87 -25.66 -8.54
C LYS A 135 8.57 -25.03 -9.03
N ARG A 136 8.48 -23.69 -9.06
CA ARG A 136 7.31 -22.96 -9.57
C ARG A 136 7.33 -22.82 -11.10
N VAL A 137 8.52 -22.74 -11.71
CA VAL A 137 8.71 -22.63 -13.16
C VAL A 137 8.73 -24.00 -13.85
N PHE A 138 9.23 -25.04 -13.18
CA PHE A 138 9.31 -26.40 -13.69
C PHE A 138 8.27 -27.34 -13.04
N LYS A 139 6.99 -26.94 -13.03
CA LYS A 139 5.91 -27.93 -12.87
C LYS A 139 5.93 -28.85 -14.11
N PRO A 140 5.89 -30.18 -13.96
CA PRO A 140 6.20 -31.10 -15.04
C PRO A 140 5.06 -31.15 -16.05
N SER A 141 5.28 -30.57 -17.23
CA SER A 141 4.59 -31.00 -18.46
C SER A 141 5.34 -32.13 -19.17
N LEU A 142 6.40 -32.69 -18.56
CA LEU A 142 7.18 -33.81 -19.07
C LEU A 142 7.33 -34.89 -18.00
N SER A 143 6.24 -35.61 -17.73
CA SER A 143 6.30 -36.93 -17.08
C SER A 143 5.21 -37.81 -17.67
N GLN A 144 5.20 -37.89 -19.00
CA GLN A 144 4.53 -38.95 -19.74
C GLN A 144 5.54 -39.36 -20.82
N SER A 145 6.09 -40.57 -20.70
CA SER A 145 7.11 -41.24 -21.56
C SER A 145 8.45 -41.61 -20.93
N ILE A 146 8.49 -41.97 -19.64
CA ILE A 146 9.49 -42.94 -19.16
C ILE A 146 8.78 -44.03 -18.36
N GLU A 147 7.81 -44.70 -19.00
CA GLU A 147 7.28 -45.98 -18.52
C GLU A 147 6.98 -46.90 -19.70
N GLN A 148 7.97 -47.09 -20.58
CA GLN A 148 8.01 -48.20 -21.52
C GLN A 148 9.47 -48.65 -21.71
N ALA A 149 9.93 -49.50 -20.79
CA ALA A 149 10.99 -50.46 -21.07
C ALA A 149 10.49 -51.82 -20.56
N PRO A 150 9.94 -52.69 -21.44
CA PRO A 150 9.56 -54.03 -21.06
C PRO A 150 10.80 -54.89 -20.79
N LYS A 151 10.75 -55.58 -19.66
CA LYS A 151 11.62 -56.68 -19.25
C LYS A 151 11.45 -57.82 -20.25
N GLU A 152 12.52 -58.23 -20.94
CA GLU A 152 12.59 -59.54 -21.60
C GLU A 152 14.02 -59.88 -22.04
N ILE A 153 14.97 -60.10 -21.09
CA ILE A 153 16.16 -60.95 -21.32
C ILE A 153 16.64 -61.54 -19.96
N SER A 154 15.74 -62.14 -19.16
CA SER A 154 16.19 -62.95 -18.02
C SER A 154 15.53 -64.32 -17.90
N ASP A 155 14.65 -64.67 -18.84
CA ASP A 155 14.15 -66.03 -18.97
C ASP A 155 14.46 -66.51 -20.38
N LEU A 156 15.41 -67.45 -20.45
CA LEU A 156 15.66 -68.48 -21.47
C LEU A 156 17.16 -68.62 -21.73
N ALA A 157 17.67 -69.77 -21.27
CA ALA A 157 18.75 -70.59 -21.85
C ALA A 157 20.12 -69.97 -22.14
#